data_AF-A0A929CFJ0-F1
#
_entry.id   AF-A0A929CFJ0-F1
#
_cell.length_a   1.000
_cell.length_b   1.000
_cell.length_c   1.000
_cell.angle_alpha   90.00
_cell.angle_beta   90.00
_cell.angle_gamma   90.00
#
_symmetry.space_group_name_H-M   'P 1'
#
loop_
_entity.id
_entity.type
_entity.pdbx_description
1 polymer ?
#
loop_
_entity_poly.entity_id
_entity_poly.type
_entity_poly.pdbx_seq_one_letter_code
_entity_poly.pdbx_strand_id
1 'polypeptide(L)'
;MSHSSKEKDKPCDLDLSHLQEKLAQLQANEQTLQKNDQELRDYIRAKTNQLLSVMGTLTLKPEELDDETLLAVDPIGIVSDSFTQVLEHLQETNENLKLAKEEIQIIFDSAGAGVLVVDSQMRLIAFNRKSQDLLFPGEKLIIGKNFRSLICPREEPLEECIFDQVLATQQIVEHSDFVSHGRHFHVIGTPIKNKLDETTHVILVYTDITNRIKSEEALQEAEVRLTKILNGAQAGILLIDPTTHKIVFANQATAEMTGIPQEKLLGQACHNVICPAPQGQCPITDNEQQIDHFEQKLLTADGRELSIIKTISTVQLDGRPHLLESFIDITERKNAEEKLRESEKRYRTLYTTMQEGVALHKLTYDDQGKPEDYVIIDVNQAYEAIVGLTREEVVGQLASSIYPSQDGKPPCLKIYSAVAESGQATDFEFNLVTHNESKTLS
;
A
#
# COMPACT_ATOMS: atom_id res chain seq x y z
N MET A 1 125.37 12.57 -93.71
CA MET A 1 124.44 13.63 -94.18
C MET A 1 123.18 12.97 -94.74
N SER A 2 122.07 13.71 -94.81
CA SER A 2 120.91 13.52 -95.72
C SER A 2 120.21 12.13 -95.86
N HIS A 3 118.96 12.12 -95.36
CA HIS A 3 117.73 11.59 -96.00
C HIS A 3 117.24 10.13 -95.90
N SER A 4 116.06 10.03 -95.25
CA SER A 4 114.80 9.45 -95.75
C SER A 4 114.53 7.94 -95.68
N SER A 5 113.60 7.54 -94.79
CA SER A 5 112.24 7.01 -95.09
C SER A 5 111.64 6.34 -93.84
N LYS A 6 110.33 6.06 -93.66
CA LYS A 6 109.05 6.73 -93.94
C LYS A 6 107.93 5.73 -93.55
N GLU A 7 107.14 5.97 -92.49
CA GLU A 7 105.78 5.42 -92.30
C GLU A 7 105.07 6.09 -91.09
N LYS A 8 103.73 6.17 -90.86
CA LYS A 8 102.44 5.79 -91.49
C LYS A 8 101.53 4.70 -90.85
N ASP A 9 100.95 5.00 -89.67
CA ASP A 9 99.55 4.66 -89.26
C ASP A 9 99.27 5.30 -87.86
N LYS A 10 98.06 5.67 -87.41
CA LYS A 10 96.72 5.82 -88.03
C LYS A 10 95.86 6.75 -87.13
N PRO A 11 94.98 7.63 -87.66
CA PRO A 11 93.98 8.35 -86.86
C PRO A 11 92.68 7.55 -86.72
N CYS A 12 91.83 7.90 -85.74
CA CYS A 12 90.44 7.43 -85.67
C CYS A 12 89.51 8.43 -86.37
N ASP A 13 88.82 7.99 -87.43
CA ASP A 13 87.66 8.69 -87.95
C ASP A 13 86.44 8.41 -87.07
N LEU A 14 85.75 9.49 -86.66
CA LEU A 14 84.41 9.44 -86.09
C LEU A 14 83.45 9.88 -87.21
N ASP A 15 82.81 8.89 -87.84
CA ASP A 15 82.12 9.09 -89.13
C ASP A 15 80.96 10.11 -89.03
N LEU A 16 80.94 11.04 -89.97
CA LEU A 16 79.89 12.03 -90.14
C LEU A 16 78.53 11.37 -90.45
N SER A 17 78.54 10.22 -91.14
CA SER A 17 77.31 9.47 -91.43
C SER A 17 76.61 9.01 -90.15
N HIS A 18 77.39 8.48 -89.18
CA HIS A 18 76.88 7.98 -87.91
C HIS A 18 76.28 9.10 -87.04
N LEU A 19 76.81 10.32 -87.13
CA LEU A 19 76.22 11.48 -86.44
C LEU A 19 74.88 11.91 -87.07
N GLN A 20 74.74 11.85 -88.40
CA GLN A 20 73.49 12.17 -89.09
C GLN A 20 72.42 11.11 -88.85
N GLU A 21 72.79 9.83 -88.92
CA GLU A 21 71.92 8.68 -88.61
C GLU A 21 71.38 8.76 -87.17
N LYS A 22 72.25 9.09 -86.22
CA LYS A 22 71.89 9.27 -84.80
C LYS A 22 71.02 10.52 -84.56
N LEU A 23 71.19 11.59 -85.33
CA LEU A 23 70.30 12.76 -85.27
C LEU A 23 68.89 12.41 -85.76
N ALA A 24 68.78 11.73 -86.90
CA ALA A 24 67.50 11.27 -87.44
C ALA A 24 66.79 10.30 -86.48
N GLN A 25 67.56 9.41 -85.83
CA GLN A 25 67.03 8.49 -84.81
C GLN A 25 66.55 9.22 -83.55
N LEU A 26 67.24 10.29 -83.12
CA LEU A 26 66.77 11.15 -82.02
C LEU A 26 65.48 11.90 -82.40
N GLN A 27 65.38 12.45 -83.60
CA GLN A 27 64.16 13.13 -84.08
C GLN A 27 62.97 12.17 -84.21
N ALA A 28 63.18 10.94 -84.67
CA ALA A 28 62.13 9.90 -84.70
C ALA A 28 61.68 9.50 -83.28
N ASN A 29 62.61 9.39 -82.34
CA ASN A 29 62.29 9.15 -80.93
C ASN A 29 61.53 10.34 -80.30
N GLU A 30 61.90 11.57 -80.62
CA GLU A 30 61.23 12.79 -80.15
C GLU A 30 59.78 12.87 -80.66
N GLN A 31 59.54 12.63 -81.95
CA GLN A 31 58.19 12.55 -82.52
C GLN A 31 57.36 11.42 -81.89
N THR A 32 57.99 10.28 -81.60
CA THR A 32 57.32 9.15 -80.92
C THR A 32 56.96 9.50 -79.48
N LEU A 33 57.85 10.19 -78.76
CA LEU A 33 57.60 10.68 -77.40
C LEU A 33 56.46 11.72 -77.38
N GLN A 34 56.48 12.71 -78.27
CA GLN A 34 55.41 13.72 -78.39
C GLN A 34 54.05 13.08 -78.68
N LYS A 35 54.01 12.07 -79.56
CA LYS A 35 52.77 11.33 -79.87
C LYS A 35 52.26 10.53 -78.66
N ASN A 36 53.15 9.83 -77.96
CA ASN A 36 52.79 9.05 -76.77
C ASN A 36 52.34 9.96 -75.61
N ASP A 37 52.94 11.15 -75.47
CA ASP A 37 52.57 12.15 -74.45
C ASP A 37 51.16 12.73 -74.72
N GLN A 38 50.82 13.04 -75.98
CA GLN A 38 49.46 13.45 -76.32
C GLN A 38 48.44 12.32 -76.12
N GLU A 39 48.75 11.08 -76.52
CA GLU A 39 47.86 9.93 -76.27
C GLU A 39 47.62 9.70 -74.76
N LEU A 40 48.60 10.01 -73.90
CA LEU A 40 48.47 9.96 -72.45
C LEU A 40 47.63 11.13 -71.89
N ARG A 41 47.81 12.35 -72.40
CA ARG A 41 46.98 13.53 -72.07
C ARG A 41 45.51 13.30 -72.44
N ASP A 42 45.25 12.84 -73.66
CA ASP A 42 43.92 12.50 -74.17
C ASP A 42 43.25 11.43 -73.29
N TYR A 43 44.00 10.38 -72.91
CA TYR A 43 43.51 9.33 -72.00
C TYR A 43 43.16 9.87 -70.62
N ILE A 44 44.00 10.74 -70.03
CA ILE A 44 43.75 11.33 -68.72
C ILE A 44 42.54 12.26 -68.77
N ARG A 45 42.39 13.11 -69.80
CA ARG A 45 41.18 13.93 -70.00
C ARG A 45 39.94 13.07 -70.16
N ALA A 46 40.00 11.99 -70.94
CA ALA A 46 38.89 11.06 -71.10
C ALA A 46 38.50 10.38 -69.77
N LYS A 47 39.47 10.03 -68.92
CA LYS A 47 39.22 9.45 -67.58
C LYS A 47 38.66 10.46 -66.60
N THR A 48 39.16 11.69 -66.58
CA THR A 48 38.59 12.79 -65.79
C THR A 48 37.16 13.08 -66.20
N ASN A 49 36.87 13.15 -67.49
CA ASN A 49 35.50 13.36 -68.00
C ASN A 49 34.58 12.16 -67.70
N GLN A 50 35.09 10.92 -67.68
CA GLN A 50 34.35 9.75 -67.21
C GLN A 50 33.99 9.88 -65.71
N LEU A 51 34.94 10.33 -64.87
CA LEU A 51 34.73 10.52 -63.44
C LEU A 51 33.72 11.65 -63.13
N LEU A 52 33.85 12.81 -63.79
CA LEU A 52 32.89 13.92 -63.69
C LEU A 52 31.47 13.46 -64.05
N SER A 53 31.33 12.70 -65.15
CA SER A 53 30.04 12.11 -65.54
C SER A 53 29.45 11.16 -64.50
N VAL A 54 30.27 10.42 -63.73
CA VAL A 54 29.80 9.56 -62.63
C VAL A 54 29.34 10.38 -61.42
N MET A 55 29.93 11.56 -61.18
CA MET A 55 29.45 12.53 -60.18
C MET A 55 28.24 13.36 -60.68
N GLY A 56 27.76 13.14 -61.91
CA GLY A 56 26.65 13.88 -62.50
C GLY A 56 27.00 15.31 -62.94
N THR A 57 28.28 15.64 -63.07
CA THR A 57 28.75 16.97 -63.50
C THR A 57 29.11 17.02 -64.99
N LEU A 58 29.28 18.22 -65.53
CA LEU A 58 29.62 18.44 -66.94
C LEU A 58 31.09 18.08 -67.22
N THR A 59 31.35 17.56 -68.42
CA THR A 59 32.69 17.23 -68.92
C THR A 59 33.47 18.49 -69.32
N LEU A 60 34.74 18.58 -68.93
CA LEU A 60 35.65 19.68 -69.27
C LEU A 60 35.99 19.71 -70.76
N LYS A 61 35.77 20.85 -71.42
CA LYS A 61 36.27 21.11 -72.78
C LYS A 61 37.76 21.52 -72.77
N PRO A 62 38.50 21.30 -73.87
CA PRO A 62 39.86 21.86 -74.05
C PRO A 62 39.89 23.40 -74.01
N GLU A 63 38.77 24.05 -74.34
CA GLU A 63 38.59 25.51 -74.31
C GLU A 63 38.45 26.09 -72.89
N GLU A 64 38.10 25.24 -71.91
CA GLU A 64 37.79 25.64 -70.53
C GLU A 64 38.95 25.34 -69.57
N LEU A 65 39.76 24.33 -69.90
CA LEU A 65 41.02 24.00 -69.24
C LEU A 65 41.91 23.23 -70.23
N ASP A 66 43.16 23.68 -70.45
CA ASP A 66 44.13 22.99 -71.32
C ASP A 66 44.73 21.73 -70.64
N ASP A 67 45.43 20.89 -71.42
CA ASP A 67 45.96 19.60 -70.93
C ASP A 67 47.12 19.74 -69.94
N GLU A 68 47.89 20.83 -70.00
CA GLU A 68 49.04 21.04 -69.11
C GLU A 68 48.56 21.50 -67.73
N THR A 69 47.59 22.41 -67.69
CA THR A 69 46.87 22.81 -66.48
C THR A 69 46.04 21.66 -65.90
N LEU A 70 45.40 20.84 -66.75
CA LEU A 70 44.66 19.65 -66.30
C LEU A 70 45.57 18.65 -65.58
N LEU A 71 46.80 18.43 -66.06
CA LEU A 71 47.78 17.58 -65.38
C LEU A 71 48.29 18.21 -64.07
N ALA A 72 48.50 19.54 -64.04
CA ALA A 72 49.00 20.25 -62.87
C ALA A 72 48.00 20.33 -61.70
N VAL A 73 46.70 20.15 -61.96
CA VAL A 73 45.62 20.25 -60.96
C VAL A 73 45.30 18.92 -60.26
N ASP A 74 45.84 17.78 -60.75
CA ASP A 74 45.48 16.42 -60.34
C ASP A 74 43.96 16.20 -60.12
N PRO A 75 43.15 16.23 -61.19
CA PRO A 75 41.71 15.99 -61.10
C PRO A 75 41.36 14.56 -60.65
N ILE A 76 42.30 13.61 -60.71
CA ILE A 76 42.07 12.23 -60.23
C ILE A 76 42.22 12.21 -58.70
N GLY A 77 43.25 12.87 -58.16
CA GLY A 77 43.39 13.12 -56.72
C GLY A 77 42.19 13.86 -56.13
N ILE A 78 41.83 15.03 -56.69
CA ILE A 78 40.68 15.83 -56.22
C ILE A 78 39.37 15.02 -56.19
N VAL A 79 39.11 14.21 -57.22
CA VAL A 79 37.93 13.35 -57.25
C VAL A 79 38.05 12.17 -56.27
N SER A 80 39.23 11.58 -56.12
CA SER A 80 39.48 10.50 -55.15
C SER A 80 39.26 10.98 -53.71
N ASP A 81 39.75 12.15 -53.35
CA ASP A 81 39.54 12.77 -52.04
C ASP A 81 38.06 13.08 -51.81
N SER A 82 37.37 13.63 -52.83
CA SER A 82 35.93 13.88 -52.78
C SER A 82 35.11 12.60 -52.57
N PHE A 83 35.44 11.50 -53.27
CA PHE A 83 34.80 10.21 -53.06
C PHE A 83 35.12 9.60 -51.69
N THR A 84 36.33 9.82 -51.18
CA THR A 84 36.74 9.36 -49.85
C THR A 84 35.90 10.04 -48.78
N GLN A 85 35.76 11.37 -48.84
CA GLN A 85 34.92 12.13 -47.92
C GLN A 85 33.43 11.71 -47.97
N VAL A 86 32.89 11.39 -49.15
CA VAL A 86 31.52 10.86 -49.30
C VAL A 86 31.39 9.45 -48.70
N LEU A 87 32.39 8.58 -48.88
CA LEU A 87 32.39 7.23 -48.31
C LEU A 87 32.52 7.25 -46.78
N GLU A 88 33.38 8.11 -46.23
CA GLU A 88 33.51 8.34 -44.78
C GLU A 88 32.19 8.81 -44.18
N HIS A 89 31.55 9.83 -44.77
CA HIS A 89 30.26 10.34 -44.30
C HIS A 89 29.13 9.31 -44.40
N LEU A 90 29.11 8.46 -45.44
CA LEU A 90 28.16 7.35 -45.56
C LEU A 90 28.40 6.25 -44.52
N GLN A 91 29.65 5.96 -44.16
CA GLN A 91 29.98 5.03 -43.08
C GLN A 91 29.55 5.59 -41.73
N GLU A 92 29.95 6.82 -41.40
CA GLU A 92 29.55 7.55 -40.19
C GLU A 92 28.02 7.60 -40.03
N THR A 93 27.29 7.94 -41.11
CA THR A 93 25.82 8.01 -41.08
C THR A 93 25.19 6.64 -40.81
N ASN A 94 25.76 5.56 -41.36
CA ASN A 94 25.25 4.20 -41.18
C ASN A 94 25.60 3.64 -39.78
N GLU A 95 26.76 3.97 -39.23
CA GLU A 95 27.13 3.66 -37.84
C GLU A 95 26.24 4.42 -36.84
N ASN A 96 26.01 5.72 -37.06
CA ASN A 96 25.09 6.51 -36.25
C ASN A 96 23.64 5.97 -36.31
N LEU A 97 23.17 5.58 -37.50
CA LEU A 97 21.84 4.96 -37.66
C LEU A 97 21.75 3.60 -36.94
N LYS A 98 22.82 2.81 -36.96
CA LYS A 98 22.91 1.53 -36.24
C LYS A 98 22.89 1.78 -34.72
N LEU A 99 23.70 2.71 -34.21
CA LEU A 99 23.76 3.05 -32.79
C LEU A 99 22.40 3.56 -32.27
N ALA A 100 21.75 4.49 -32.98
CA ALA A 100 20.43 4.99 -32.63
C ALA A 100 19.36 3.87 -32.62
N LYS A 101 19.46 2.90 -33.54
CA LYS A 101 18.57 1.72 -33.55
C LYS A 101 18.83 0.80 -32.35
N GLU A 102 20.09 0.56 -31.99
CA GLU A 102 20.46 -0.27 -30.84
C GLU A 102 20.04 0.41 -29.52
N GLU A 103 20.20 1.74 -29.40
CA GLU A 103 19.72 2.54 -28.26
C GLU A 103 18.19 2.46 -28.10
N ILE A 104 17.43 2.69 -29.18
CA ILE A 104 15.96 2.59 -29.16
C ILE A 104 15.51 1.18 -28.75
N GLN A 105 16.16 0.12 -29.24
CA GLN A 105 15.86 -1.25 -28.86
C GLN A 105 16.14 -1.51 -27.36
N ILE A 106 17.25 -1.00 -26.83
CA ILE A 106 17.59 -1.12 -25.40
C ILE A 106 16.57 -0.38 -24.52
N ILE A 107 16.16 0.84 -24.89
CA ILE A 107 15.12 1.60 -24.18
C ILE A 107 13.78 0.84 -24.20
N PHE A 108 13.40 0.32 -25.36
CA PHE A 108 12.17 -0.45 -25.55
C PHE A 108 12.13 -1.71 -24.68
N ASP A 109 13.20 -2.53 -24.68
CA ASP A 109 13.29 -3.75 -23.87
C ASP A 109 13.55 -3.52 -22.37
N SER A 110 14.07 -2.35 -21.99
CA SER A 110 14.29 -1.96 -20.59
C SER A 110 13.07 -1.29 -19.94
N ALA A 111 12.03 -0.98 -20.71
CA ALA A 111 10.83 -0.32 -20.20
C ALA A 111 10.10 -1.19 -19.15
N GLY A 112 9.73 -0.55 -18.03
CA GLY A 112 9.02 -1.23 -16.92
C GLY A 112 7.59 -1.67 -17.27
N ALA A 113 7.02 -1.15 -18.36
CA ALA A 113 5.72 -1.50 -18.92
C ALA A 113 5.86 -2.42 -20.16
N GLY A 114 4.84 -3.24 -20.42
CA GLY A 114 4.77 -4.05 -21.62
C GLY A 114 4.38 -3.20 -22.82
N VAL A 115 5.28 -3.01 -23.78
CA VAL A 115 5.03 -2.21 -24.99
C VAL A 115 4.80 -3.13 -26.18
N LEU A 116 3.67 -2.96 -26.85
CA LEU A 116 3.30 -3.60 -28.11
C LEU A 116 3.23 -2.54 -29.23
N VAL A 117 3.55 -2.93 -30.45
CA VAL A 117 3.28 -2.16 -31.67
C VAL A 117 2.50 -3.04 -32.62
N VAL A 118 1.31 -2.62 -33.00
CA VAL A 118 0.41 -3.34 -33.91
C VAL A 118 0.08 -2.51 -35.15
N ASP A 119 -0.21 -3.16 -36.27
CA ASP A 119 -0.73 -2.48 -37.46
C ASP A 119 -2.25 -2.19 -37.36
N SER A 120 -2.80 -1.51 -38.37
CA SER A 120 -4.25 -1.25 -38.50
C SER A 120 -5.14 -2.50 -38.59
N GLN A 121 -4.56 -3.71 -38.66
CA GLN A 121 -5.24 -5.01 -38.64
C GLN A 121 -4.99 -5.78 -37.33
N MET A 122 -4.53 -5.10 -36.27
CA MET A 122 -4.16 -5.66 -34.96
C MET A 122 -3.12 -6.79 -35.04
N ARG A 123 -2.29 -6.82 -36.09
CA ARG A 123 -1.17 -7.77 -36.20
C ARG A 123 0.04 -7.21 -35.48
N LEU A 124 0.69 -8.05 -34.66
CA LEU A 124 1.83 -7.64 -33.87
C LEU A 124 3.08 -7.43 -34.74
N ILE A 125 3.59 -6.20 -34.77
CA ILE A 125 4.78 -5.81 -35.55
C ILE A 125 6.02 -5.83 -34.66
N ALA A 126 5.93 -5.31 -33.44
CA ALA A 126 6.98 -5.37 -32.43
C ALA A 126 6.38 -5.54 -31.02
N PHE A 127 7.15 -6.12 -30.10
CA PHE A 127 6.78 -6.27 -28.70
C PHE A 127 8.07 -6.28 -27.87
N ASN A 128 8.06 -5.64 -26.70
CA ASN A 128 9.24 -5.61 -25.83
C ASN A 128 9.29 -6.83 -24.90
N ARG A 129 10.46 -7.13 -24.34
CA ARG A 129 10.65 -8.21 -23.36
C ARG A 129 9.59 -8.20 -22.24
N LYS A 130 9.29 -7.03 -21.67
CA LYS A 130 8.32 -6.92 -20.58
C LYS A 130 6.91 -7.37 -20.99
N SER A 131 6.49 -7.07 -22.22
CA SER A 131 5.20 -7.54 -22.76
C SER A 131 5.17 -9.05 -23.01
N GLN A 132 6.30 -9.66 -23.34
CA GLN A 132 6.41 -11.12 -23.42
C GLN A 132 6.21 -11.77 -22.04
N ASP A 133 6.86 -11.23 -21.01
CA ASP A 133 6.76 -11.72 -19.63
C ASP A 133 5.37 -11.47 -19.00
N LEU A 134 4.66 -10.42 -19.40
CA LEU A 134 3.33 -10.04 -18.89
C LEU A 134 2.16 -10.70 -19.64
N LEU A 135 2.19 -10.67 -20.98
CA LEU A 135 1.03 -10.92 -21.85
C LEU A 135 1.16 -12.18 -22.71
N PHE A 136 2.39 -12.65 -22.97
CA PHE A 136 2.67 -13.82 -23.80
C PHE A 136 3.59 -14.87 -23.13
N PRO A 137 3.35 -15.25 -21.86
CA PRO A 137 4.27 -16.07 -21.09
C PRO A 137 4.53 -17.43 -21.75
N GLY A 138 5.75 -17.62 -22.26
CA GLY A 138 6.21 -18.85 -22.90
C GLY A 138 5.99 -18.93 -24.42
N GLU A 139 5.27 -17.99 -25.05
CA GLU A 139 5.15 -17.98 -26.51
C GLU A 139 6.48 -17.58 -27.18
N LYS A 140 6.75 -18.22 -28.33
CA LYS A 140 7.84 -17.93 -29.25
C LYS A 140 7.28 -17.98 -30.67
N LEU A 141 7.71 -17.02 -31.51
CA LEU A 141 7.10 -16.70 -32.82
C LEU A 141 5.69 -16.10 -32.68
N ILE A 142 5.65 -14.82 -32.30
CA ILE A 142 4.44 -14.04 -31.97
C ILE A 142 4.11 -13.00 -33.06
N ILE A 143 5.14 -12.44 -33.71
CA ILE A 143 5.06 -11.40 -34.75
C ILE A 143 4.18 -11.86 -35.93
N GLY A 144 3.36 -10.95 -36.47
CA GLY A 144 2.48 -11.17 -37.61
C GLY A 144 1.12 -11.80 -37.28
N LYS A 145 0.97 -12.43 -36.11
CA LYS A 145 -0.35 -12.89 -35.63
C LYS A 145 -1.23 -11.70 -35.26
N ASN A 146 -2.54 -11.82 -35.48
CA ASN A 146 -3.54 -10.88 -34.95
C ASN A 146 -3.79 -11.17 -33.46
N PHE A 147 -3.83 -10.12 -32.62
CA PHE A 147 -4.05 -10.22 -31.17
C PHE A 147 -5.31 -9.50 -30.69
N ARG A 148 -6.37 -9.43 -31.50
CA ARG A 148 -7.63 -8.78 -31.09
C ARG A 148 -8.21 -9.38 -29.80
N SER A 149 -8.03 -10.68 -29.53
CA SER A 149 -8.51 -11.30 -28.29
C SER A 149 -7.78 -10.87 -27.00
N LEU A 150 -6.58 -10.29 -27.12
CA LEU A 150 -5.83 -9.72 -26.00
C LEU A 150 -6.06 -8.20 -25.88
N ILE A 151 -6.12 -7.52 -27.03
CA ILE A 151 -6.21 -6.06 -27.14
C ILE A 151 -7.65 -5.55 -26.98
N CYS A 152 -8.62 -6.33 -27.44
CA CYS A 152 -10.07 -6.10 -27.35
C CYS A 152 -10.76 -7.39 -26.86
N PRO A 153 -10.67 -7.74 -25.57
CA PRO A 153 -11.34 -8.93 -25.02
C PRO A 153 -12.86 -8.84 -25.26
N ARG A 154 -13.48 -9.95 -25.65
CA ARG A 154 -14.90 -10.01 -26.07
C ARG A 154 -15.94 -9.77 -24.96
N GLU A 155 -15.49 -9.58 -23.73
CA GLU A 155 -16.35 -9.39 -22.56
C GLU A 155 -16.60 -7.90 -22.28
N GLU A 156 -15.78 -7.01 -22.88
CA GLU A 156 -16.04 -5.57 -22.96
C GLU A 156 -16.99 -5.26 -24.14
N PRO A 157 -17.78 -4.17 -24.06
CA PRO A 157 -18.47 -3.60 -25.22
C PRO A 157 -17.51 -3.32 -26.38
N LEU A 158 -17.97 -3.51 -27.61
CA LEU A 158 -17.20 -3.19 -28.83
C LEU A 158 -16.79 -1.72 -28.96
N GLU A 159 -17.36 -0.84 -28.13
CA GLU A 159 -17.10 0.60 -28.08
C GLU A 159 -16.02 0.97 -27.04
N GLU A 160 -15.61 0.04 -26.17
CA GLU A 160 -14.65 0.29 -25.08
C GLU A 160 -13.20 -0.10 -25.42
N CYS A 161 -12.96 -0.93 -26.44
CA CYS A 161 -11.60 -1.34 -26.78
C CYS A 161 -10.69 -0.15 -27.16
N ILE A 162 -9.62 0.04 -26.40
CA ILE A 162 -8.65 1.14 -26.57
C ILE A 162 -8.07 1.24 -27.99
N PHE A 163 -7.84 0.13 -28.69
CA PHE A 163 -7.33 0.15 -30.07
C PHE A 163 -8.37 0.70 -31.06
N ASP A 164 -9.63 0.28 -30.95
CA ASP A 164 -10.70 0.77 -31.83
C ASP A 164 -11.00 2.25 -31.53
N GLN A 165 -10.91 2.66 -30.26
CA GLN A 165 -10.99 4.07 -29.85
C GLN A 165 -9.84 4.92 -30.41
N VAL A 166 -8.60 4.43 -30.40
CA VAL A 166 -7.44 5.13 -31.02
C VAL A 166 -7.62 5.26 -32.53
N LEU A 167 -8.14 4.23 -33.22
CA LEU A 167 -8.41 4.33 -34.67
C LEU A 167 -9.55 5.32 -34.98
N ALA A 168 -10.60 5.35 -34.17
CA ALA A 168 -11.75 6.24 -34.36
C ALA A 168 -11.44 7.71 -34.06
N THR A 169 -10.65 7.97 -33.00
CA THR A 169 -10.28 9.34 -32.58
C THR A 169 -9.04 9.90 -33.28
N GLN A 170 -8.14 9.01 -33.72
CA GLN A 170 -6.76 9.32 -34.14
C GLN A 170 -5.94 10.09 -33.09
N GLN A 171 -6.30 9.97 -31.81
CA GLN A 171 -5.62 10.60 -30.68
C GLN A 171 -5.06 9.56 -29.70
N ILE A 172 -4.33 10.02 -28.69
CA ILE A 172 -3.91 9.18 -27.57
C ILE A 172 -5.16 8.87 -26.72
N VAL A 173 -5.34 7.60 -26.38
CA VAL A 173 -6.41 7.12 -25.51
C VAL A 173 -5.78 6.42 -24.30
N GLU A 174 -6.41 6.55 -23.13
CA GLU A 174 -5.92 6.02 -21.86
C GLU A 174 -7.05 5.32 -21.10
N HIS A 175 -6.77 4.13 -20.58
CA HIS A 175 -7.66 3.36 -19.71
C HIS A 175 -6.95 3.10 -18.38
N SER A 176 -7.49 3.63 -17.29
CA SER A 176 -6.83 3.62 -15.97
C SER A 176 -6.81 2.25 -15.29
N ASP A 177 -7.80 1.39 -15.55
CA ASP A 177 -7.86 0.02 -15.06
C ASP A 177 -8.51 -0.93 -16.08
N PHE A 178 -7.68 -1.58 -16.89
CA PHE A 178 -8.05 -2.64 -17.82
C PHE A 178 -7.71 -4.00 -17.22
N VAL A 179 -8.71 -4.87 -17.05
CA VAL A 179 -8.54 -6.17 -16.39
C VAL A 179 -8.32 -7.28 -17.42
N SER A 180 -7.17 -7.94 -17.37
CA SER A 180 -6.85 -9.08 -18.24
C SER A 180 -6.14 -10.19 -17.47
N HIS A 181 -6.62 -11.43 -17.63
CA HIS A 181 -6.06 -12.64 -17.01
C HIS A 181 -5.88 -12.54 -15.47
N GLY A 182 -6.77 -11.81 -14.78
CA GLY A 182 -6.71 -11.61 -13.33
C GLY A 182 -5.66 -10.59 -12.87
N ARG A 183 -5.18 -9.73 -13.78
CA ARG A 183 -4.33 -8.58 -13.51
C ARG A 183 -4.97 -7.29 -13.97
N HIS A 184 -4.59 -6.20 -13.33
CA HIS A 184 -5.03 -4.84 -13.62
C HIS A 184 -3.91 -4.10 -14.35
N PHE A 185 -4.24 -3.46 -15.47
CA PHE A 185 -3.29 -2.71 -16.28
C PHE A 185 -3.77 -1.28 -16.48
N HIS A 186 -2.87 -0.32 -16.28
CA HIS A 186 -3.01 1.01 -16.85
C HIS A 186 -2.54 0.93 -18.30
N VAL A 187 -3.41 1.23 -19.26
CA VAL A 187 -3.15 1.03 -20.70
C VAL A 187 -3.24 2.35 -21.45
N ILE A 188 -2.20 2.67 -22.21
CA ILE A 188 -2.15 3.86 -23.07
C ILE A 188 -2.00 3.41 -24.52
N GLY A 189 -2.87 3.89 -25.41
CA GLY A 189 -2.83 3.66 -26.85
C GLY A 189 -2.46 4.94 -27.61
N THR A 190 -1.41 4.87 -28.43
CA THR A 190 -0.85 6.01 -29.18
C THR A 190 -0.76 5.69 -30.68
N PRO A 191 -1.39 6.47 -31.57
CA PRO A 191 -1.34 6.24 -33.01
C PRO A 191 -0.02 6.70 -33.64
N ILE A 192 0.56 5.89 -34.53
CA ILE A 192 1.67 6.26 -35.41
C ILE A 192 1.11 6.61 -36.79
N LYS A 193 1.20 7.89 -37.15
CA LYS A 193 0.70 8.43 -38.42
C LYS A 193 1.76 8.44 -39.54
N ASN A 194 1.32 8.37 -40.79
CA ASN A 194 2.17 8.55 -41.97
C ASN A 194 2.24 10.03 -42.42
N LYS A 195 2.91 10.30 -43.54
CA LYS A 195 3.02 11.65 -44.15
C LYS A 195 1.70 12.22 -44.71
N LEU A 196 0.61 11.45 -44.67
CA LEU A 196 -0.74 11.84 -45.08
C LEU A 196 -1.68 11.99 -43.87
N ASP A 197 -1.13 11.97 -42.65
CA ASP A 197 -1.84 12.01 -41.36
C ASP A 197 -2.71 10.77 -41.05
N GLU A 198 -2.56 9.68 -41.82
CA GLU A 198 -3.28 8.42 -41.62
C GLU A 198 -2.58 7.53 -40.58
N THR A 199 -3.33 6.99 -39.62
CA THR A 199 -2.80 6.02 -38.64
C THR A 199 -2.43 4.70 -39.32
N THR A 200 -1.14 4.35 -39.27
CA THR A 200 -0.61 3.10 -39.86
C THR A 200 -0.43 1.99 -38.82
N HIS A 201 -0.05 2.39 -37.61
CA HIS A 201 0.23 1.51 -36.48
C HIS A 201 -0.30 2.14 -35.19
N VAL A 202 -0.47 1.33 -34.14
CA VAL A 202 -0.77 1.80 -32.78
C VAL A 202 0.27 1.19 -31.83
N ILE A 203 0.87 2.04 -30.99
CA ILE A 203 1.64 1.61 -29.82
C ILE A 203 0.65 1.42 -28.68
N LEU A 204 0.72 0.28 -27.99
CA LEU A 204 -0.03 0.01 -26.77
C LEU A 204 0.95 -0.22 -25.63
N VAL A 205 0.83 0.54 -24.54
CA VAL A 205 1.68 0.45 -23.35
C VAL A 205 0.84 -0.08 -22.19
N TYR A 206 1.17 -1.27 -21.68
CA TYR A 206 0.51 -1.94 -20.58
C TYR A 206 1.37 -1.87 -19.31
N THR A 207 0.97 -1.05 -18.35
CA THR A 207 1.62 -0.93 -17.03
C THR A 207 0.87 -1.78 -16.02
N ASP A 208 1.48 -2.85 -15.49
CA ASP A 208 0.87 -3.72 -14.48
C ASP A 208 0.72 -2.98 -13.14
N ILE A 209 -0.51 -2.63 -12.79
CA ILE A 209 -0.88 -1.90 -11.56
C ILE A 209 -1.48 -2.82 -10.49
N THR A 210 -1.51 -4.13 -10.72
CA THR A 210 -2.16 -5.13 -9.85
C THR A 210 -1.70 -5.05 -8.39
N ASN A 211 -0.41 -4.81 -8.15
CA ASN A 211 0.14 -4.67 -6.79
C ASN A 211 -0.24 -3.34 -6.13
N ARG A 212 -0.46 -2.28 -6.93
CA ARG A 212 -0.87 -0.97 -6.44
C ARG A 212 -2.32 -1.02 -5.96
N ILE A 213 -3.24 -1.48 -6.82
CA ILE A 213 -4.66 -1.62 -6.47
C ILE A 213 -4.81 -2.51 -5.22
N LYS A 214 -4.16 -3.69 -5.18
CA LYS A 214 -4.21 -4.56 -4.00
C LYS A 214 -3.64 -3.95 -2.71
N SER A 215 -2.74 -2.96 -2.81
CA SER A 215 -2.22 -2.24 -1.64
C SER A 215 -3.18 -1.12 -1.20
N GLU A 216 -3.81 -0.43 -2.15
CA GLU A 216 -4.84 0.58 -1.91
C GLU A 216 -6.11 -0.07 -1.32
N GLU A 217 -6.56 -1.20 -1.87
CA GLU A 217 -7.65 -2.05 -1.34
C GLU A 217 -7.35 -2.57 0.07
N ALA A 218 -6.17 -3.14 0.31
CA ALA A 218 -5.80 -3.69 1.62
C ALA A 218 -5.67 -2.61 2.70
N LEU A 219 -5.23 -1.40 2.34
CA LEU A 219 -5.25 -0.23 3.21
C LEU A 219 -6.69 0.17 3.55
N GLN A 220 -7.56 0.28 2.52
CA GLN A 220 -8.97 0.63 2.71
C GLN A 220 -9.73 -0.42 3.55
N GLU A 221 -9.47 -1.72 3.37
CA GLU A 221 -10.04 -2.77 4.22
C GLU A 221 -9.55 -2.62 5.66
N ALA A 222 -8.26 -2.35 5.87
CA ALA A 222 -7.69 -2.15 7.20
C ALA A 222 -8.29 -0.92 7.91
N GLU A 223 -8.45 0.21 7.22
CA GLU A 223 -9.10 1.41 7.75
C GLU A 223 -10.56 1.13 8.13
N VAL A 224 -11.35 0.57 7.21
CA VAL A 224 -12.76 0.21 7.45
C VAL A 224 -12.89 -0.79 8.61
N ARG A 225 -11.96 -1.73 8.74
CA ARG A 225 -11.91 -2.72 9.83
C ARG A 225 -11.56 -2.08 11.17
N LEU A 226 -10.57 -1.19 11.22
CA LEU A 226 -10.20 -0.43 12.42
C LEU A 226 -11.36 0.46 12.87
N THR A 227 -11.99 1.21 11.96
CA THR A 227 -13.17 2.04 12.26
C THR A 227 -14.32 1.20 12.84
N LYS A 228 -14.61 0.02 12.26
CA LYS A 228 -15.63 -0.90 12.78
C LYS A 228 -15.30 -1.46 14.17
N ILE A 229 -14.04 -1.78 14.45
CA ILE A 229 -13.60 -2.25 15.77
C ILE A 229 -13.72 -1.14 16.81
N LEU A 230 -13.23 0.06 16.50
CA LEU A 230 -13.25 1.21 17.42
C LEU A 230 -14.66 1.72 17.71
N ASN A 231 -15.56 1.71 16.72
CA ASN A 231 -16.96 2.11 16.90
C ASN A 231 -17.84 0.98 17.47
N GLY A 232 -17.41 -0.29 17.38
CA GLY A 232 -18.09 -1.43 18.00
C GLY A 232 -17.78 -1.62 19.49
N ALA A 233 -16.81 -0.88 20.04
CA ALA A 233 -16.49 -0.89 21.46
C ALA A 233 -17.54 -0.15 22.28
N GLN A 234 -18.02 -0.75 23.37
CA GLN A 234 -18.91 -0.12 24.36
C GLN A 234 -18.15 0.82 25.32
N ALA A 235 -17.13 1.52 24.79
CA ALA A 235 -16.25 2.43 25.50
C ALA A 235 -16.02 3.65 24.62
N GLY A 236 -16.07 4.85 25.20
CA GLY A 236 -15.52 6.04 24.57
C GLY A 236 -14.02 5.87 24.41
N ILE A 237 -13.48 6.14 23.22
CA ILE A 237 -12.06 6.06 22.89
C ILE A 237 -11.65 7.37 22.24
N LEU A 238 -10.62 8.01 22.83
CA LEU A 238 -10.06 9.29 22.44
C LEU A 238 -8.55 9.16 22.17
N LEU A 239 -8.05 9.89 21.19
CA LEU A 239 -6.63 10.28 21.13
C LEU A 239 -6.51 11.77 21.37
N ILE A 240 -5.62 12.17 22.27
CA ILE A 240 -5.38 13.56 22.66
C ILE A 240 -3.90 13.89 22.45
N ASP A 241 -3.61 15.00 21.79
CA ASP A 241 -2.25 15.56 21.67
C ASP A 241 -1.78 16.07 23.06
N PRO A 242 -0.67 15.59 23.62
CA PRO A 242 -0.25 15.91 24.98
C PRO A 242 0.31 17.33 25.14
N THR A 243 0.64 18.03 24.05
CA THR A 243 1.25 19.37 24.09
C THR A 243 0.19 20.47 24.02
N THR A 244 -0.92 20.20 23.34
CA THR A 244 -2.01 21.15 23.08
C THR A 244 -3.33 20.76 23.75
N HIS A 245 -3.38 19.56 24.34
CA HIS A 245 -4.57 18.90 24.90
C HIS A 245 -5.74 18.75 23.92
N LYS A 246 -5.46 18.82 22.61
CA LYS A 246 -6.48 18.73 21.56
C LYS A 246 -6.87 17.29 21.27
N ILE A 247 -8.16 17.04 21.13
CA ILE A 247 -8.71 15.76 20.67
C ILE A 247 -8.38 15.60 19.18
N VAL A 248 -7.55 14.60 18.86
CA VAL A 248 -7.13 14.22 17.50
C VAL A 248 -8.04 13.13 16.92
N PHE A 249 -8.59 12.27 17.77
CA PHE A 249 -9.58 11.24 17.42
C PHE A 249 -10.60 11.08 18.53
N ALA A 250 -11.84 10.76 18.17
CA ALA A 250 -12.91 10.27 19.05
C ALA A 250 -13.68 9.18 18.29
N ASN A 251 -14.04 8.06 18.94
CA ASN A 251 -14.93 7.05 18.34
C ASN A 251 -16.41 7.44 18.48
N GLN A 252 -17.29 6.70 17.79
CA GLN A 252 -18.74 6.90 17.84
C GLN A 252 -19.31 6.85 19.27
N ALA A 253 -18.88 5.88 20.08
CA ALA A 253 -19.34 5.73 21.47
C ALA A 253 -18.98 6.94 22.35
N THR A 254 -17.87 7.65 22.07
CA THR A 254 -17.54 8.92 22.74
C THR A 254 -18.60 9.98 22.45
N ALA A 255 -19.02 10.12 21.20
CA ALA A 255 -20.03 11.09 20.80
C ALA A 255 -21.41 10.77 21.40
N GLU A 256 -21.75 9.48 21.49
CA GLU A 256 -23.00 9.01 22.10
C GLU A 256 -23.02 9.19 23.63
N MET A 257 -21.95 8.81 24.34
CA MET A 257 -21.85 8.97 25.79
C MET A 257 -21.78 10.44 26.23
N THR A 258 -21.09 11.30 25.47
CA THR A 258 -20.97 12.74 25.78
C THR A 258 -22.15 13.56 25.27
N GLY A 259 -22.89 13.08 24.26
CA GLY A 259 -23.86 13.89 23.51
C GLY A 259 -23.23 14.94 22.59
N ILE A 260 -21.90 14.93 22.41
CA ILE A 260 -21.17 15.89 21.57
C ILE A 260 -20.82 15.21 20.23
N PRO A 261 -21.33 15.69 19.08
CA PRO A 261 -20.97 15.17 17.76
C PRO A 261 -19.45 15.13 17.53
N GLN A 262 -18.98 14.10 16.84
CA GLN A 262 -17.54 13.83 16.62
C GLN A 262 -16.81 15.05 16.03
N GLU A 263 -17.44 15.75 15.08
CA GLU A 263 -16.94 16.94 14.39
C GLU A 263 -16.80 18.16 15.31
N LYS A 264 -17.48 18.15 16.47
CA LYS A 264 -17.34 19.17 17.52
C LYS A 264 -16.34 18.79 18.62
N LEU A 265 -15.99 17.50 18.75
CA LEU A 265 -14.91 17.05 19.62
C LEU A 265 -13.55 17.29 18.98
N LEU A 266 -13.40 16.92 17.70
CA LEU A 266 -12.14 17.00 16.96
C LEU A 266 -11.57 18.43 16.94
N GLY A 267 -10.28 18.55 17.27
CA GLY A 267 -9.54 19.81 17.32
C GLY A 267 -9.79 20.69 18.56
N GLN A 268 -10.77 20.37 19.40
CA GLN A 268 -11.02 21.06 20.67
C GLN A 268 -10.08 20.57 21.77
N ALA A 269 -9.71 21.46 22.69
CA ALA A 269 -8.97 21.07 23.89
C ALA A 269 -9.90 20.38 24.90
N CYS A 270 -9.51 19.22 25.43
CA CYS A 270 -10.40 18.33 26.18
C CYS A 270 -11.04 18.97 27.44
N HIS A 271 -10.34 19.90 28.09
CA HIS A 271 -10.81 20.67 29.25
C HIS A 271 -11.94 21.67 28.93
N ASN A 272 -12.21 21.96 27.66
CA ASN A 272 -13.32 22.83 27.25
C ASN A 272 -14.60 22.06 26.89
N VAL A 273 -14.56 20.72 26.80
CA VAL A 273 -15.67 19.91 26.26
C VAL A 273 -16.04 18.68 27.10
N ILE A 274 -15.09 17.99 27.73
CA ILE A 274 -15.36 16.70 28.40
C ILE A 274 -14.63 16.51 29.75
N CYS A 275 -13.42 17.06 29.89
CA CYS A 275 -12.59 16.84 31.07
C CYS A 275 -12.92 17.87 32.16
N PRO A 276 -13.23 17.45 33.41
CA PRO A 276 -13.56 18.37 34.50
C PRO A 276 -12.34 19.06 35.13
N ALA A 277 -11.11 18.70 34.73
CA ALA A 277 -9.90 19.37 35.20
C ALA A 277 -9.71 20.72 34.48
N PRO A 278 -9.44 21.83 35.21
CA PRO A 278 -9.25 23.13 34.59
C PRO A 278 -7.93 23.19 33.80
N GLN A 279 -7.85 24.16 32.89
CA GLN A 279 -6.66 24.40 32.06
C GLN A 279 -5.39 24.58 32.92
N GLY A 280 -4.34 23.82 32.62
CA GLY A 280 -3.08 23.82 33.38
C GLY A 280 -3.12 23.01 34.69
N GLN A 281 -4.12 22.13 34.87
CA GLN A 281 -4.17 21.13 35.94
C GLN A 281 -4.49 19.73 35.40
N CYS A 282 -4.01 19.41 34.19
CA CYS A 282 -4.17 18.09 33.58
C CYS A 282 -3.53 17.02 34.47
N PRO A 283 -4.26 15.99 34.93
CA PRO A 283 -3.69 14.92 35.77
C PRO A 283 -2.50 14.22 35.12
N ILE A 284 -2.52 14.07 33.79
CA ILE A 284 -1.55 13.27 33.03
C ILE A 284 -0.27 14.05 32.70
N THR A 285 -0.41 15.27 32.16
CA THR A 285 0.75 16.05 31.65
C THR A 285 1.33 17.02 32.67
N ASP A 286 0.51 17.50 33.60
CA ASP A 286 0.88 18.60 34.50
C ASP A 286 1.15 18.07 35.93
N ASN A 287 0.62 16.88 36.25
CA ASN A 287 0.79 16.20 37.54
C ASN A 287 1.39 14.77 37.42
N GLU A 288 1.77 14.34 36.21
CA GLU A 288 2.39 13.02 35.90
C GLU A 288 1.64 11.78 36.45
N GLN A 289 0.33 11.85 36.64
CA GLN A 289 -0.45 10.77 37.24
C GLN A 289 -0.72 9.64 36.24
N GLN A 290 -0.38 8.41 36.63
CA GLN A 290 -0.85 7.21 35.94
C GLN A 290 -2.33 6.97 36.28
N ILE A 291 -3.20 7.10 35.29
CA ILE A 291 -4.64 6.88 35.42
C ILE A 291 -4.99 5.53 34.78
N ASP A 292 -5.29 4.53 35.62
CA ASP A 292 -5.76 3.22 35.20
C ASP A 292 -6.97 2.80 36.05
N HIS A 293 -8.03 2.29 35.42
CA HIS A 293 -9.28 1.86 36.05
C HIS A 293 -9.86 2.89 37.05
N PHE A 294 -9.66 4.18 36.80
CA PHE A 294 -10.00 5.26 37.72
C PHE A 294 -11.45 5.70 37.53
N GLU A 295 -12.23 5.71 38.62
CA GLU A 295 -13.61 6.20 38.58
C GLU A 295 -13.66 7.73 38.70
N GLN A 296 -14.28 8.39 37.73
CA GLN A 296 -14.46 9.84 37.72
C GLN A 296 -15.82 10.21 37.11
N LYS A 297 -16.12 11.51 37.09
CA LYS A 297 -17.24 12.08 36.35
C LYS A 297 -16.75 12.66 35.03
N LEU A 298 -17.48 12.42 33.94
CA LEU A 298 -17.30 13.04 32.63
C LEU A 298 -18.36 14.13 32.44
N LEU A 299 -18.00 15.24 31.81
CA LEU A 299 -18.97 16.26 31.43
C LEU A 299 -19.62 15.91 30.09
N THR A 300 -20.93 16.16 29.98
CA THR A 300 -21.75 15.90 28.79
C THR A 300 -22.33 17.20 28.22
N ALA A 301 -22.79 17.16 26.97
CA ALA A 301 -23.26 18.32 26.20
C ALA A 301 -24.44 19.08 26.86
N ASP A 302 -25.24 18.40 27.67
CA ASP A 302 -26.38 18.98 28.40
C ASP A 302 -26.04 19.38 29.85
N GLY A 303 -24.77 19.29 30.24
CA GLY A 303 -24.27 19.67 31.57
C GLY A 303 -24.43 18.60 32.64
N ARG A 304 -24.91 17.38 32.31
CA ARG A 304 -24.90 16.26 33.26
C ARG A 304 -23.49 15.71 33.48
N GLU A 305 -23.28 15.17 34.67
CA GLU A 305 -22.07 14.42 35.05
C GLU A 305 -22.31 12.92 34.86
N LEU A 306 -21.68 12.31 33.85
CA LEU A 306 -21.75 10.87 33.62
C LEU A 306 -20.75 10.15 34.54
N SER A 307 -21.16 9.08 35.23
CA SER A 307 -20.21 8.31 36.05
C SER A 307 -19.44 7.34 35.16
N ILE A 308 -18.13 7.54 35.02
CA ILE A 308 -17.26 6.70 34.17
C ILE A 308 -16.17 6.01 34.99
N ILE A 309 -15.69 4.88 34.47
CA ILE A 309 -14.37 4.34 34.77
C ILE A 309 -13.45 4.56 33.56
N LYS A 310 -12.18 4.96 33.78
CA LYS A 310 -11.25 5.24 32.68
C LYS A 310 -9.80 4.83 32.90
N THR A 311 -9.13 4.56 31.79
CA THR A 311 -7.68 4.33 31.70
C THR A 311 -7.09 5.26 30.64
N ILE A 312 -5.92 5.83 30.93
CA ILE A 312 -5.17 6.68 30.00
C ILE A 312 -3.75 6.13 29.84
N SER A 313 -3.31 5.98 28.60
CA SER A 313 -2.00 5.43 28.25
C SER A 313 -1.34 6.25 27.14
N THR A 314 -0.01 6.35 27.16
CA THR A 314 0.74 7.06 26.10
C THR A 314 1.07 6.09 24.97
N VAL A 315 0.61 6.39 23.76
CA VAL A 315 0.91 5.63 22.53
C VAL A 315 1.77 6.47 21.58
N GLN A 316 2.49 5.82 20.68
CA GLN A 316 3.29 6.48 19.63
C GLN A 316 2.60 6.29 18.28
N LEU A 317 2.26 7.39 17.62
CA LEU A 317 1.65 7.41 16.28
C LEU A 317 2.43 8.42 15.43
N ASP A 318 2.86 8.02 14.23
CA ASP A 318 3.71 8.82 13.32
C ASP A 318 4.97 9.41 13.99
N GLY A 319 5.54 8.67 14.95
CA GLY A 319 6.69 9.10 15.75
C GLY A 319 6.39 10.19 16.79
N ARG A 320 5.11 10.45 17.08
CA ARG A 320 4.65 11.46 18.05
C ARG A 320 3.85 10.81 19.19
N PRO A 321 4.09 11.22 20.45
CA PRO A 321 3.33 10.73 21.59
C PRO A 321 1.89 11.28 21.55
N HIS A 322 0.93 10.40 21.78
CA HIS A 322 -0.49 10.73 21.95
C HIS A 322 -1.01 10.07 23.23
N LEU A 323 -1.95 10.71 23.91
CA LEU A 323 -2.68 10.10 25.02
C LEU A 323 -3.88 9.35 24.47
N LEU A 324 -3.88 8.03 24.60
CA LEU A 324 -5.04 7.16 24.37
C LEU A 324 -5.84 7.08 25.67
N GLU A 325 -7.00 7.74 25.69
CA GLU A 325 -7.95 7.70 26.80
C GLU A 325 -9.13 6.80 26.42
N SER A 326 -9.43 5.80 27.25
CA SER A 326 -10.60 4.94 27.11
C SER A 326 -11.46 5.03 28.37
N PHE A 327 -12.78 5.11 28.18
CA PHE A 327 -13.73 5.24 29.29
C PHE A 327 -15.04 4.47 29.04
N ILE A 328 -15.64 3.96 30.11
CA ILE A 328 -16.89 3.19 30.08
C ILE A 328 -17.87 3.82 31.07
N ASP A 329 -19.13 4.00 30.67
CA ASP A 329 -20.21 4.42 31.58
C ASP A 329 -20.52 3.32 32.61
N ILE A 330 -20.45 3.69 33.88
CA ILE A 330 -20.77 2.82 35.03
C ILE A 330 -22.02 3.31 35.79
N THR A 331 -22.78 4.25 35.20
CA THR A 331 -23.97 4.84 35.82
C THR A 331 -25.05 3.80 36.12
N GLU A 332 -25.33 2.86 35.21
CA GLU A 332 -26.28 1.75 35.50
C GLU A 332 -25.79 0.85 36.63
N ARG A 333 -24.49 0.49 36.63
CA ARG A 333 -23.88 -0.33 37.67
C ARG A 333 -24.00 0.34 39.05
N LYS A 334 -23.64 1.62 39.16
CA LYS A 334 -23.77 2.38 40.42
C LYS A 334 -25.22 2.54 40.87
N ASN A 335 -26.16 2.72 39.94
CA ASN A 335 -27.59 2.73 40.24
C ASN A 335 -28.10 1.36 40.74
N ALA A 336 -27.51 0.24 40.29
CA ALA A 336 -27.84 -1.09 40.78
C ALA A 336 -27.23 -1.36 42.17
N GLU A 337 -25.95 -1.02 42.36
CA GLU A 337 -25.24 -1.13 43.64
C GLU A 337 -25.91 -0.29 44.74
N GLU A 338 -26.31 0.95 44.45
CA GLU A 338 -27.00 1.80 45.42
C GLU A 338 -28.42 1.28 45.74
N LYS A 339 -29.20 0.83 44.74
CA LYS A 339 -30.51 0.21 44.99
C LYS A 339 -30.41 -1.06 45.83
N LEU A 340 -29.36 -1.87 45.62
CA LEU A 340 -29.09 -3.03 46.46
C LEU A 340 -28.78 -2.58 47.90
N ARG A 341 -27.90 -1.59 48.08
CA ARG A 341 -27.52 -1.04 49.39
C ARG A 341 -28.70 -0.41 50.14
N GLU A 342 -29.58 0.31 49.46
CA GLU A 342 -30.83 0.82 50.02
C GLU A 342 -31.79 -0.30 50.42
N SER A 343 -31.90 -1.34 49.59
CA SER A 343 -32.74 -2.51 49.84
C SER A 343 -32.24 -3.31 51.04
N GLU A 344 -30.94 -3.63 51.11
CA GLU A 344 -30.30 -4.27 52.27
C GLU A 344 -30.48 -3.45 53.55
N LYS A 345 -30.25 -2.14 53.48
CA LYS A 345 -30.47 -1.23 54.61
C LYS A 345 -31.93 -1.25 55.06
N ARG A 346 -32.89 -1.27 54.13
CA ARG A 346 -34.33 -1.37 54.43
C ARG A 346 -34.68 -2.72 55.06
N TYR A 347 -34.25 -3.85 54.49
CA TYR A 347 -34.48 -5.17 55.07
C TYR A 347 -33.88 -5.29 56.47
N ARG A 348 -32.63 -4.85 56.66
CA ARG A 348 -31.97 -4.87 57.96
C ARG A 348 -32.70 -3.99 58.98
N THR A 349 -33.09 -2.77 58.59
CA THR A 349 -33.84 -1.85 59.47
C THR A 349 -35.16 -2.48 59.89
N LEU A 350 -35.95 -3.01 58.94
CA LEU A 350 -37.20 -3.71 59.22
C LEU A 350 -36.97 -4.85 60.20
N TYR A 351 -36.09 -5.82 59.86
CA TYR A 351 -35.77 -6.98 60.70
C TYR A 351 -35.39 -6.61 62.14
N THR A 352 -34.53 -5.60 62.32
CA THR A 352 -34.11 -5.13 63.66
C THR A 352 -35.19 -4.36 64.43
N THR A 353 -36.21 -3.81 63.76
CA THR A 353 -37.24 -2.95 64.39
C THR A 353 -38.64 -3.57 64.40
N MET A 354 -38.80 -4.82 63.95
CA MET A 354 -40.02 -5.60 64.19
C MET A 354 -40.23 -5.78 65.69
N GLN A 355 -41.49 -5.76 66.14
CA GLN A 355 -41.86 -6.12 67.52
C GLN A 355 -42.13 -7.63 67.67
N GLU A 356 -42.31 -8.33 66.54
CA GLU A 356 -42.43 -9.77 66.45
C GLU A 356 -41.05 -10.43 66.50
N GLY A 357 -40.94 -11.52 67.28
CA GLY A 357 -39.71 -12.29 67.41
C GLY A 357 -39.50 -13.20 66.20
N VAL A 358 -38.47 -12.91 65.41
CA VAL A 358 -38.12 -13.69 64.22
C VAL A 358 -36.87 -14.53 64.51
N ALA A 359 -36.95 -15.82 64.21
CA ALA A 359 -35.84 -16.76 64.27
C ALA A 359 -35.77 -17.58 62.97
N LEU A 360 -34.58 -17.68 62.39
CA LEU A 360 -34.32 -18.52 61.21
C LEU A 360 -33.75 -19.86 61.67
N HIS A 361 -34.47 -20.95 61.39
CA HIS A 361 -34.08 -22.31 61.77
C HIS A 361 -33.59 -23.13 60.57
N LYS A 362 -32.62 -24.02 60.81
CA LYS A 362 -32.18 -25.05 59.86
C LYS A 362 -32.32 -26.43 60.52
N LEU A 363 -33.23 -27.25 60.01
CA LEU A 363 -33.42 -28.63 60.46
C LEU A 363 -32.13 -29.46 60.32
N THR A 364 -31.85 -30.31 61.31
CA THR A 364 -30.89 -31.40 61.22
C THR A 364 -31.63 -32.73 61.10
N TYR A 365 -30.99 -33.70 60.45
CA TYR A 365 -31.59 -34.99 60.11
C TYR A 365 -30.66 -36.11 60.53
N ASP A 366 -31.23 -37.21 61.03
CA ASP A 366 -30.49 -38.42 61.36
C ASP A 366 -29.97 -39.17 60.12
N ASP A 367 -29.17 -40.23 60.32
CA ASP A 367 -28.65 -41.10 59.25
C ASP A 367 -29.75 -41.79 58.41
N GLN A 368 -31.02 -41.71 58.82
CA GLN A 368 -32.19 -42.24 58.11
C GLN A 368 -32.97 -41.14 57.35
N GLY A 369 -32.45 -39.91 57.35
CA GLY A 369 -33.04 -38.75 56.67
C GLY A 369 -34.24 -38.15 57.40
N LYS A 370 -34.41 -38.42 58.69
CA LYS A 370 -35.55 -37.95 59.49
C LYS A 370 -35.15 -36.78 60.39
N PRO A 371 -35.97 -35.71 60.49
CA PRO A 371 -35.64 -34.53 61.28
C PRO A 371 -35.56 -34.87 62.78
N GLU A 372 -34.43 -34.52 63.40
CA GLU A 372 -34.11 -34.80 64.81
C GLU A 372 -34.01 -33.54 65.68
N ASP A 373 -33.51 -32.43 65.12
CA ASP A 373 -33.31 -31.15 65.80
C ASP A 373 -33.33 -29.99 64.79
N TYR A 374 -33.07 -28.76 65.22
CA TYR A 374 -32.74 -27.64 64.35
C TYR A 374 -31.67 -26.73 64.97
N VAL A 375 -30.79 -26.21 64.11
CA VAL A 375 -29.84 -25.15 64.45
C VAL A 375 -30.50 -23.79 64.25
N ILE A 376 -30.32 -22.88 65.19
CA ILE A 376 -30.75 -21.48 65.05
C ILE A 376 -29.67 -20.74 64.24
N ILE A 377 -30.04 -20.24 63.06
CA ILE A 377 -29.11 -19.61 62.11
C ILE A 377 -29.01 -18.10 62.32
N ASP A 378 -30.12 -17.45 62.67
CA ASP A 378 -30.15 -16.03 63.05
C ASP A 378 -31.42 -15.71 63.87
N VAL A 379 -31.38 -14.64 64.67
CA VAL A 379 -32.54 -14.10 65.40
C VAL A 379 -32.55 -12.57 65.36
N ASN A 380 -33.73 -11.96 65.48
CA ASN A 380 -33.86 -10.50 65.60
C ASN A 380 -33.91 -10.01 67.07
N GLN A 381 -33.82 -8.69 67.26
CA GLN A 381 -33.78 -8.08 68.59
C GLN A 381 -35.07 -8.29 69.41
N ALA A 382 -36.23 -8.38 68.75
CA ALA A 382 -37.48 -8.70 69.44
C ALA A 382 -37.52 -10.14 69.94
N TYR A 383 -36.95 -11.10 69.20
CA TYR A 383 -36.79 -12.48 69.68
C TYR A 383 -35.97 -12.51 70.97
N GLU A 384 -34.84 -11.78 71.03
CA GLU A 384 -34.00 -11.70 72.24
C GLU A 384 -34.81 -11.17 73.44
N ALA A 385 -35.61 -10.12 73.25
CA ALA A 385 -36.45 -9.52 74.29
C ALA A 385 -37.62 -10.42 74.72
N ILE A 386 -38.26 -11.10 73.77
CA ILE A 386 -39.40 -12.00 74.01
C ILE A 386 -38.95 -13.25 74.75
N VAL A 387 -37.90 -13.94 74.27
CA VAL A 387 -37.42 -15.20 74.83
C VAL A 387 -36.55 -14.96 76.07
N GLY A 388 -35.69 -13.94 76.04
CA GLY A 388 -34.77 -13.62 77.14
C GLY A 388 -33.41 -14.34 77.05
N LEU A 389 -32.92 -14.54 75.83
CA LEU A 389 -31.61 -15.11 75.49
C LEU A 389 -30.99 -14.24 74.39
N THR A 390 -29.68 -13.96 74.44
CA THR A 390 -29.04 -13.12 73.42
C THR A 390 -28.73 -13.88 72.13
N ARG A 391 -28.57 -13.13 71.04
CA ARG A 391 -28.19 -13.66 69.74
C ARG A 391 -26.89 -14.47 69.78
N GLU A 392 -25.93 -14.09 70.60
CA GLU A 392 -24.65 -14.80 70.80
C GLU A 392 -24.80 -16.11 71.56
N GLU A 393 -25.82 -16.24 72.42
CA GLU A 393 -26.13 -17.47 73.16
C GLU A 393 -26.84 -18.50 72.28
N VAL A 394 -27.69 -18.05 71.33
CA VAL A 394 -28.55 -18.94 70.55
C VAL A 394 -28.04 -19.27 69.15
N VAL A 395 -27.35 -18.36 68.46
CA VAL A 395 -26.97 -18.55 67.05
C VAL A 395 -25.84 -19.59 66.89
N GLY A 396 -26.05 -20.52 65.96
CA GLY A 396 -25.14 -21.63 65.67
C GLY A 396 -25.31 -22.85 66.58
N GLN A 397 -26.14 -22.76 67.63
CA GLN A 397 -26.41 -23.86 68.56
C GLN A 397 -27.63 -24.68 68.15
N LEU A 398 -27.72 -25.91 68.68
CA LEU A 398 -28.87 -26.79 68.54
C LEU A 398 -29.99 -26.41 69.52
N ALA A 399 -31.23 -26.42 69.06
CA ALA A 399 -32.37 -26.04 69.88
C ALA A 399 -32.57 -26.96 71.10
N SER A 400 -32.25 -28.26 71.00
CA SER A 400 -32.29 -29.17 72.17
C SER A 400 -31.31 -28.79 73.29
N SER A 401 -30.22 -28.09 72.96
CA SER A 401 -29.23 -27.63 73.94
C SER A 401 -29.57 -26.29 74.60
N ILE A 402 -30.53 -25.54 74.05
CA ILE A 402 -30.93 -24.21 74.54
C ILE A 402 -32.23 -24.26 75.34
N TYR A 403 -33.23 -25.00 74.86
CA TYR A 403 -34.59 -24.97 75.41
C TYR A 403 -34.84 -26.19 76.31
N PRO A 404 -35.10 -26.00 77.62
CA PRO A 404 -35.44 -27.11 78.53
C PRO A 404 -36.65 -27.92 78.03
N SER A 405 -36.44 -29.21 77.80
CA SER A 405 -37.46 -30.14 77.30
C SER A 405 -37.44 -31.46 78.06
N GLN A 406 -38.62 -31.91 78.51
CA GLN A 406 -38.77 -33.15 79.29
C GLN A 406 -38.41 -34.41 78.49
N ASP A 407 -38.54 -34.33 77.16
CA ASP A 407 -38.31 -35.41 76.21
C ASP A 407 -36.91 -35.37 75.57
N GLY A 408 -36.07 -34.38 75.93
CA GLY A 408 -34.78 -34.10 75.28
C GLY A 408 -34.87 -33.61 73.83
N LYS A 409 -36.06 -33.33 73.32
CA LYS A 409 -36.32 -32.88 71.94
C LYS A 409 -36.62 -31.38 71.91
N PRO A 410 -36.18 -30.64 70.89
CA PRO A 410 -36.46 -29.21 70.82
C PRO A 410 -37.96 -28.92 70.65
N PRO A 411 -38.42 -27.73 71.07
CA PRO A 411 -39.80 -27.32 70.92
C PRO A 411 -40.20 -27.25 69.44
N CYS A 412 -41.48 -27.53 69.15
CA CYS A 412 -42.11 -27.32 67.85
C CYS A 412 -41.50 -28.04 66.62
N LEU A 413 -40.50 -28.92 66.79
CA LEU A 413 -39.81 -29.65 65.72
C LEU A 413 -40.73 -30.25 64.65
N LYS A 414 -41.81 -30.93 65.09
CA LYS A 414 -42.79 -31.56 64.19
C LYS A 414 -43.50 -30.55 63.28
N ILE A 415 -43.68 -29.32 63.75
CA ILE A 415 -44.34 -28.25 63.00
C ILE A 415 -43.33 -27.65 62.03
N TYR A 416 -42.11 -27.34 62.48
CA TYR A 416 -41.05 -26.83 61.60
C TYR A 416 -40.66 -27.82 60.49
N SER A 417 -40.66 -29.13 60.77
CA SER A 417 -40.46 -30.16 59.74
C SER A 417 -41.63 -30.21 58.75
N ALA A 418 -42.88 -30.26 59.23
CA ALA A 418 -44.05 -30.24 58.36
C ALA A 418 -44.12 -28.98 57.47
N VAL A 419 -43.75 -27.81 57.98
CA VAL A 419 -43.67 -26.55 57.22
C VAL A 419 -42.54 -26.61 56.17
N ALA A 420 -41.35 -27.12 56.55
CA ALA A 420 -40.22 -27.24 55.62
C ALA A 420 -40.43 -28.29 54.51
N GLU A 421 -41.11 -29.39 54.84
CA GLU A 421 -41.42 -30.48 53.90
C GLU A 421 -42.57 -30.14 52.95
N SER A 422 -43.57 -29.36 53.41
CA SER A 422 -44.75 -28.98 52.60
C SER A 422 -44.61 -27.64 51.88
N GLY A 423 -43.75 -26.73 52.37
CA GLY A 423 -43.67 -25.35 51.93
C GLY A 423 -44.87 -24.48 52.32
N GLN A 424 -45.79 -24.97 53.16
CA GLN A 424 -46.98 -24.24 53.59
C GLN A 424 -46.78 -23.62 54.97
N ALA A 425 -47.09 -22.33 55.12
CA ALA A 425 -47.07 -21.66 56.41
C ALA A 425 -48.15 -22.23 57.36
N THR A 426 -47.94 -22.12 58.67
CA THR A 426 -48.86 -22.61 59.71
C THR A 426 -48.70 -21.78 60.97
N ASP A 427 -49.81 -21.24 61.46
CA ASP A 427 -49.88 -20.45 62.68
C ASP A 427 -50.28 -21.34 63.87
N PHE A 428 -49.64 -21.19 65.03
CA PHE A 428 -49.90 -22.01 66.21
C PHE A 428 -49.44 -21.34 67.52
N GLU A 429 -50.26 -21.44 68.57
CA GLU A 429 -49.86 -21.05 69.93
C GLU A 429 -49.02 -22.16 70.60
N PHE A 430 -47.99 -21.81 71.37
CA PHE A 430 -47.26 -22.77 72.20
C PHE A 430 -46.63 -22.14 73.45
N ASN A 431 -46.36 -22.95 74.47
CA ASN A 431 -45.63 -22.50 75.66
C ASN A 431 -44.14 -22.81 75.50
N LEU A 432 -43.31 -21.77 75.49
CA LEU A 432 -41.86 -21.91 75.53
C LEU A 432 -41.38 -21.84 76.99
N VAL A 433 -40.63 -22.86 77.41
CA VAL A 433 -39.89 -22.84 78.67
C VAL A 433 -38.46 -22.39 78.35
N THR A 434 -37.96 -21.39 79.09
CA THR A 434 -36.54 -21.03 79.09
C THR A 434 -35.94 -21.32 80.46
N HIS A 435 -34.62 -21.21 80.58
CA HIS A 435 -33.93 -21.46 81.86
C HIS A 435 -34.32 -20.50 82.99
N ASN A 436 -34.91 -19.35 82.68
CA ASN A 436 -35.25 -18.31 83.66
C ASN A 436 -36.77 -18.18 83.93
N GLU A 437 -37.65 -18.54 82.99
CA GLU A 437 -39.10 -18.44 83.15
C GLU A 437 -39.87 -19.27 82.10
N SER A 438 -41.18 -19.46 82.30
CA SER A 438 -42.08 -20.07 81.29
C SER A 438 -42.98 -19.00 80.69
N LYS A 439 -43.05 -18.93 79.36
CA LYS A 439 -43.78 -17.90 78.60
C LYS A 439 -44.68 -18.55 77.54
N THR A 440 -45.94 -18.13 77.47
CA THR A 440 -46.82 -18.44 76.34
C THR A 440 -46.44 -17.57 75.16
N LEU A 441 -46.23 -18.17 73.99
CA LEU A 441 -46.00 -17.51 72.71
C LEU A 441 -47.16 -17.84 71.75
N SER A 442 -47.44 -16.91 70.86
CA SER A 442 -48.47 -16.96 69.82
C SER A 442 -47.86 -16.54 68.48
#